data_AF-A0A0N5B846-F1
#
_entry.id   AF-A0A0N5B846-F1
#
_cell.length_a   1.000
_cell.length_b   1.000
_cell.length_c   1.000
_cell.angle_alpha   90.00
_cell.angle_beta   90.00
_cell.angle_gamma   90.00
#
_symmetry.space_group_name_H-M   'P 1'
#
loop_
_entity.id
_entity.type
_entity.pdbx_description
1 polymer ?
#
loop_
_entity_poly.entity_id
_entity_poly.type
_entity_poly.pdbx_seq_one_letter_code
_entity_poly.pdbx_strand_id
1 'polypeptide(L)'
;MGLEIDQLTFEYRCFSRGEDDFTLNYNNWNHFENGTLVNCEFLEVRALKSYLRFNVYSNHHFQIINHEKERIINSRRTNVFIIVLDSLSHSNFIRKLPKTLSVLINDYKSIIFNGMTKVGDNSFPNAVAFLSGKRTMTPGYEDEINIDIRKEFFDSLPLIWNDFSSKNYTTLYAEDYTDYNLFTYLSKGFKNQPTTHYFRPFWLSIYKSWLIHRSTYLCYGNNKMHNIQLGYLEKFIQFYNDITPLFALTWFTEIGHDYINQVEIADEDFEGFLKRNIKKLENSFLFILGDHGHRFDDIRRTSIGRMEERLPFFSMSLPKNIRQQRKDIIDVVKKNSNTLTSFWDFYVTLKDIANMGNNDSFEYNQSSIIGVYSKRGESLLRPINDKRNCKDANIPEEFCPCQQEISLPVNDERSNILSRMFINYLNFILYNSTNVCEKLEIKKIHNIEMLLPFTEEKESYFFKLFNIFKKNKEIKSTKKVYRITMQTIPGDVI
;
A
#
# COMPACT_ATOMS: atom_id res chain seq x y z
N MET A 1 -45.53 -4.82 6.71
CA MET A 1 -45.99 -6.01 5.96
C MET A 1 -44.75 -6.86 5.72
N GLY A 2 -44.64 -8.01 6.37
CA GLY A 2 -43.50 -8.91 6.16
C GLY A 2 -43.61 -9.64 4.82
N LEU A 3 -42.49 -10.11 4.28
CA LEU A 3 -42.46 -11.05 3.16
C LEU A 3 -42.39 -12.47 3.73
N GLU A 4 -43.24 -13.37 3.26
CA GLU A 4 -43.15 -14.80 3.58
C GLU A 4 -42.16 -15.47 2.62
N ILE A 5 -41.29 -16.34 3.15
CA ILE A 5 -40.17 -16.94 2.38
C ILE A 5 -40.68 -17.87 1.27
N ASP A 6 -41.79 -18.56 1.49
CA ASP A 6 -42.47 -19.42 0.53
C ASP A 6 -43.04 -18.66 -0.68
N GLN A 7 -43.22 -17.34 -0.55
CA GLN A 7 -43.63 -16.45 -1.65
C GLN A 7 -42.43 -15.90 -2.46
N LEU A 8 -41.22 -16.39 -2.20
CA LEU A 8 -40.00 -15.95 -2.86
C LEU A 8 -39.38 -17.07 -3.71
N THR A 9 -38.89 -16.69 -4.88
CA THR A 9 -38.04 -17.53 -5.73
C THR A 9 -36.60 -17.07 -5.57
N PHE A 10 -35.73 -17.97 -5.12
CA PHE A 10 -34.30 -17.69 -4.96
C PHE A 10 -33.52 -18.15 -6.19
N GLU A 11 -32.67 -17.26 -6.69
CA GLU A 11 -31.84 -17.51 -7.86
C GLU A 11 -30.40 -17.09 -7.58
N TYR A 12 -29.45 -17.73 -8.24
CA TYR A 12 -28.05 -17.34 -8.26
C TYR A 12 -27.50 -17.29 -9.67
N ARG A 13 -26.44 -16.50 -9.85
CA ARG A 13 -25.58 -16.60 -11.02
C ARG A 13 -24.13 -16.49 -10.59
N CYS A 14 -23.28 -17.25 -11.27
CA CYS A 14 -21.85 -17.11 -11.16
C CYS A 14 -21.38 -15.92 -11.98
N PHE A 15 -20.32 -15.27 -11.51
CA PHE A 15 -19.61 -14.28 -12.30
C PHE A 15 -18.10 -14.38 -12.10
N SER A 16 -17.35 -13.88 -13.08
CA SER A 16 -15.89 -13.94 -13.10
C SER A 16 -15.32 -12.77 -13.91
N ARG A 17 -14.00 -12.66 -13.95
CA ARG A 17 -13.30 -11.66 -14.76
C ARG A 17 -13.69 -11.80 -16.24
N GLY A 18 -13.90 -10.65 -16.88
CA GLY A 18 -14.15 -10.55 -18.32
C GLY A 18 -12.88 -10.67 -19.17
N GLU A 19 -12.87 -10.00 -20.31
CA GLU A 19 -11.72 -9.92 -21.22
C GLU A 19 -10.56 -9.11 -20.60
N ASP A 20 -10.88 -8.20 -19.69
CA ASP A 20 -9.94 -7.29 -19.03
C ASP A 20 -10.33 -7.02 -17.56
N ASP A 21 -9.63 -6.08 -16.92
CA ASP A 21 -9.88 -5.67 -15.54
C ASP A 21 -11.07 -4.71 -15.38
N PHE A 22 -11.87 -4.44 -16.42
CA PHE A 22 -13.03 -3.54 -16.36
C PHE A 22 -14.36 -4.24 -16.65
N THR A 23 -14.26 -5.42 -17.26
CA THR A 23 -15.40 -6.23 -17.71
C THR A 23 -15.62 -7.46 -16.82
N LEU A 24 -16.87 -7.94 -16.78
CA LEU A 24 -17.29 -9.10 -16.00
C LEU A 24 -18.08 -10.05 -16.91
N ASN A 25 -17.82 -11.34 -16.77
CA ASN A 25 -18.60 -12.39 -17.39
C ASN A 25 -19.64 -12.93 -16.40
N TYR A 26 -20.90 -12.95 -16.79
CA TYR A 26 -22.00 -13.49 -15.99
C TYR A 26 -22.60 -14.71 -16.65
N ASN A 27 -22.86 -15.74 -15.85
CA ASN A 27 -23.69 -16.86 -16.28
C ASN A 27 -25.18 -16.49 -16.20
N ASN A 28 -26.03 -17.34 -16.78
CA ASN A 28 -27.47 -17.24 -16.62
C ASN A 28 -27.87 -17.38 -15.14
N TRP A 29 -29.01 -16.79 -14.77
CA TRP A 29 -29.64 -17.02 -13.49
C TRP A 29 -30.16 -18.45 -13.40
N ASN A 30 -29.84 -19.13 -12.31
CA ASN A 30 -30.26 -20.49 -12.00
C ASN A 30 -31.04 -20.51 -10.69
N HIS A 31 -32.01 -21.42 -10.56
CA HIS A 31 -32.75 -21.59 -9.32
C HIS A 31 -31.92 -22.35 -8.29
N PHE A 32 -32.12 -22.04 -7.01
CA PHE A 32 -31.64 -22.89 -5.93
C PHE A 32 -32.57 -24.10 -5.78
N GLU A 33 -31.99 -25.29 -5.87
CA GLU A 33 -32.57 -26.56 -5.47
C GLU A 33 -31.94 -27.06 -4.16
N ASN A 34 -32.62 -27.95 -3.45
CA ASN A 34 -32.07 -28.53 -2.22
C ASN A 34 -30.76 -29.29 -2.53
N GLY A 35 -29.65 -28.89 -1.91
CA GLY A 35 -28.33 -29.46 -2.17
C GLY A 35 -27.61 -28.91 -3.40
N THR A 36 -28.03 -27.76 -3.95
CA THR A 36 -27.33 -27.10 -5.07
C THR A 36 -25.84 -26.90 -4.77
N LEU A 37 -24.98 -27.50 -5.59
CA LEU A 37 -23.54 -27.30 -5.53
C LEU A 37 -23.14 -26.16 -6.46
N VAL A 38 -22.61 -25.07 -5.90
CA VAL A 38 -22.18 -23.90 -6.67
C VAL A 38 -20.66 -23.96 -6.89
N ASN A 39 -20.23 -24.22 -8.12
CA ASN A 39 -18.83 -24.37 -8.51
C ASN A 39 -18.25 -23.09 -9.14
N CYS A 40 -18.45 -21.94 -8.50
CA CYS A 40 -17.80 -20.69 -8.89
C CYS A 40 -17.34 -19.90 -7.68
N GLU A 41 -16.21 -19.22 -7.81
CA GLU A 41 -15.58 -18.48 -6.73
C GLU A 41 -16.39 -17.26 -6.32
N PHE A 42 -17.03 -16.58 -7.28
CA PHE A 42 -17.92 -15.45 -7.02
C PHE A 42 -19.32 -15.73 -7.55
N LEU A 43 -20.32 -15.43 -6.72
CA LEU A 43 -21.72 -15.56 -7.09
C LEU A 43 -22.54 -14.36 -6.60
N GLU A 44 -23.55 -14.03 -7.37
CA GLU A 44 -24.60 -13.08 -7.02
C GLU A 44 -25.89 -13.88 -6.76
N VAL A 45 -26.59 -13.55 -5.68
CA VAL A 45 -27.84 -14.16 -5.27
C VAL A 45 -28.93 -13.10 -5.31
N ARG A 46 -30.13 -13.48 -5.76
CA ARG A 46 -31.33 -12.65 -5.65
C ARG A 46 -32.54 -13.43 -5.17
N ALA A 47 -33.48 -12.73 -4.54
CA ALA A 47 -34.80 -13.24 -4.25
C ALA A 47 -35.86 -12.41 -4.99
N LEU A 48 -36.73 -13.10 -5.72
CA LEU A 48 -37.81 -12.51 -6.51
C LEU A 48 -39.16 -12.84 -5.86
N LYS A 49 -40.09 -11.89 -5.84
CA LYS A 49 -41.48 -12.18 -5.46
C LYS A 49 -42.13 -13.10 -6.50
N SER A 50 -42.60 -14.28 -6.12
CA SER A 50 -42.98 -15.36 -7.04
C SER A 50 -44.01 -14.94 -8.11
N TYR A 51 -44.97 -14.07 -7.77
CA TYR A 51 -45.99 -13.62 -8.72
C TYR A 51 -45.54 -12.47 -9.65
N LEU A 52 -44.87 -11.44 -9.12
CA LEU A 52 -44.52 -10.22 -9.86
C LEU A 52 -43.08 -10.23 -10.41
N ARG A 53 -42.28 -11.24 -10.07
CA ARG A 53 -40.83 -11.35 -10.36
C ARG A 53 -40.03 -10.10 -9.96
N PHE A 54 -40.53 -9.31 -9.02
CA PHE A 54 -39.84 -8.13 -8.50
C PHE A 54 -38.71 -8.55 -7.57
N ASN A 55 -37.52 -7.98 -7.78
CA ASN A 55 -36.35 -8.23 -6.95
C ASN A 55 -36.48 -7.53 -5.58
N VAL A 56 -36.56 -8.32 -4.51
CA VAL A 56 -36.72 -7.82 -3.13
C VAL A 56 -35.42 -7.94 -2.32
N TYR A 57 -34.45 -8.72 -2.80
CA TYR A 57 -33.18 -8.96 -2.11
C TYR A 57 -32.09 -9.30 -3.12
N SER A 58 -30.90 -8.74 -2.96
CA SER A 58 -29.72 -9.18 -3.69
C SER A 58 -28.48 -9.09 -2.82
N ASN A 59 -27.55 -10.01 -3.01
CA ASN A 59 -26.28 -10.02 -2.29
C ASN A 59 -25.19 -10.74 -3.10
N HIS A 60 -23.94 -10.49 -2.76
CA HIS A 60 -22.79 -11.15 -3.37
C HIS A 60 -22.10 -12.04 -2.35
N HIS A 61 -21.67 -13.21 -2.79
CA HIS A 61 -20.95 -14.16 -1.97
C HIS A 61 -19.70 -14.63 -2.69
N PHE A 62 -18.66 -14.94 -1.90
CA PHE A 62 -17.41 -15.49 -2.39
C PHE A 62 -17.06 -16.79 -1.66
N GLN A 63 -16.30 -17.64 -2.34
CA GLN A 63 -15.67 -18.83 -1.81
C GLN A 63 -14.33 -19.05 -2.51
N ILE A 64 -13.44 -19.80 -1.87
CA ILE A 64 -12.18 -20.19 -2.49
C ILE A 64 -12.42 -21.50 -3.24
N ILE A 65 -12.18 -21.49 -4.54
CA ILE A 65 -12.20 -22.69 -5.37
C ILE A 65 -10.77 -23.03 -5.76
N ASN A 66 -10.42 -24.30 -5.62
CA ASN A 66 -9.13 -24.77 -6.10
C ASN A 66 -9.10 -24.76 -7.64
N HIS A 67 -8.44 -23.75 -8.21
CA HIS A 67 -8.18 -23.68 -9.65
C HIS A 67 -7.01 -24.60 -10.07
N GLU A 68 -6.21 -25.06 -9.11
CA GLU A 68 -5.04 -25.91 -9.31
C GLU A 68 -5.35 -27.36 -8.88
N LYS A 69 -6.22 -28.05 -9.64
CA LYS A 69 -6.78 -29.38 -9.32
C LYS A 69 -5.75 -30.50 -9.02
N GLU A 70 -4.45 -30.28 -9.23
CA GLU A 70 -3.41 -31.32 -9.11
C GLU A 70 -2.14 -30.90 -8.33
N ARG A 71 -2.09 -29.70 -7.74
CA ARG A 71 -0.87 -29.22 -7.05
C ARG A 71 -1.00 -29.22 -5.53
N ILE A 72 -1.10 -30.41 -4.93
CA ILE A 72 -0.74 -30.56 -3.51
C ILE A 72 0.78 -30.58 -3.47
N ILE A 73 1.38 -29.48 -3.04
CA ILE A 73 2.83 -29.39 -2.89
C ILE A 73 3.09 -29.35 -1.39
N ASN A 74 3.44 -30.51 -0.83
CA ASN A 74 3.98 -30.58 0.52
C ASN A 74 5.38 -29.93 0.51
N SER A 75 5.39 -28.61 0.64
CA SER A 75 6.56 -27.75 0.53
C SER A 75 6.74 -27.07 1.88
N ARG A 76 7.96 -27.12 2.44
CA ARG A 76 8.32 -26.42 3.68
C ARG A 76 8.53 -24.92 3.51
N ARG A 77 8.20 -24.37 2.33
CA ARG A 77 8.31 -22.94 2.07
C ARG A 77 7.36 -22.15 2.96
N THR A 78 7.85 -21.01 3.42
CA THR A 78 7.11 -20.13 4.29
C THR A 78 6.11 -19.27 3.51
N ASN A 79 4.90 -19.15 4.04
CA ASN A 79 3.89 -18.23 3.54
C ASN A 79 4.32 -16.76 3.73
N VAL A 80 3.80 -15.90 2.86
CA VAL A 80 4.07 -14.45 2.84
C VAL A 80 2.74 -13.72 2.72
N PHE A 81 2.41 -12.90 3.72
CA PHE A 81 1.20 -12.09 3.75
C PHE A 81 1.59 -10.61 3.85
N ILE A 82 1.06 -9.82 2.93
CA ILE A 82 1.26 -8.38 2.85
C ILE A 82 -0.12 -7.72 2.95
N ILE A 83 -0.36 -7.03 4.06
CA ILE A 83 -1.57 -6.25 4.31
C ILE A 83 -1.20 -4.78 4.22
N VAL A 84 -1.75 -4.08 3.24
CA VAL A 84 -1.52 -2.64 3.04
C VAL A 84 -2.76 -1.86 3.45
N LEU A 85 -2.56 -0.82 4.26
CA LEU A 85 -3.56 0.18 4.59
C LEU A 85 -3.14 1.49 3.92
N ASP A 86 -3.88 1.92 2.91
CA ASP A 86 -3.56 3.11 2.14
C ASP A 86 -3.44 4.36 3.03
N SER A 87 -2.51 5.25 2.71
CA SER A 87 -2.40 6.59 3.31
C SER A 87 -2.10 6.58 4.81
N LEU A 88 -1.55 5.48 5.33
CA LEU A 88 -1.31 5.30 6.75
C LEU A 88 0.16 5.53 7.17
N SER A 89 0.38 6.65 7.86
CA SER A 89 1.69 6.98 8.45
C SER A 89 2.00 6.15 9.69
N HIS A 90 3.28 6.08 10.04
CA HIS A 90 3.77 5.42 11.24
C HIS A 90 3.07 5.94 12.51
N SER A 91 3.02 7.26 12.68
CA SER A 91 2.39 7.89 13.84
C SER A 91 0.86 7.78 13.80
N ASN A 92 0.24 7.82 12.62
CA ASN A 92 -1.19 7.64 12.47
C ASN A 92 -1.62 6.21 12.84
N PHE A 93 -0.88 5.18 12.43
CA PHE A 93 -1.15 3.78 12.83
C PHE A 93 -1.14 3.65 14.35
N ILE A 94 -0.12 4.19 15.02
CA ILE A 94 -0.01 4.13 16.48
C ILE A 94 -1.21 4.79 17.17
N ARG A 95 -1.68 5.93 16.64
CA ARG A 95 -2.82 6.66 17.22
C ARG A 95 -4.18 6.00 16.94
N LYS A 96 -4.35 5.42 15.74
CA LYS A 96 -5.67 5.02 15.24
C LYS A 96 -5.94 3.53 15.25
N LEU A 97 -4.90 2.71 15.36
CA LEU A 97 -5.01 1.26 15.42
C LEU A 97 -4.30 0.66 16.67
N PRO A 98 -4.52 1.19 17.89
CA PRO A 98 -3.81 0.74 19.07
C PRO A 98 -4.07 -0.73 19.44
N LYS A 99 -5.28 -1.27 19.18
CA LYS A 99 -5.59 -2.68 19.48
C LYS A 99 -4.89 -3.61 18.51
N THR A 100 -4.91 -3.28 17.22
CA THR A 100 -4.18 -3.98 16.17
C THR A 100 -2.67 -3.94 16.46
N LEU A 101 -2.12 -2.77 16.83
CA LEU A 101 -0.71 -2.63 17.20
C LEU A 101 -0.34 -3.52 18.38
N SER A 102 -1.19 -3.59 19.40
CA SER A 102 -1.00 -4.47 20.55
C SER A 102 -0.87 -5.93 20.14
N VAL A 103 -1.72 -6.42 19.25
CA VAL A 103 -1.66 -7.81 18.74
C VAL A 103 -0.37 -8.04 17.93
N LEU A 104 0.02 -7.08 17.09
CA LEU A 104 1.26 -7.17 16.33
C LEU A 104 2.48 -7.31 17.25
N ILE A 105 2.58 -6.51 18.30
CA ILE A 105 3.71 -6.52 19.23
C ILE A 105 3.67 -7.76 20.14
N ASN A 106 2.50 -8.05 20.72
CA ASN A 106 2.38 -9.02 21.81
C ASN A 106 2.23 -10.45 21.31
N ASP A 107 1.43 -10.68 20.28
CA ASP A 107 1.13 -12.02 19.77
C ASP A 107 2.06 -12.39 18.61
N TYR A 108 2.19 -11.48 17.64
CA TYR A 108 3.00 -11.71 16.44
C TYR A 108 4.48 -11.39 16.64
N LYS A 109 4.88 -10.73 17.72
CA LYS A 109 6.26 -10.28 17.95
C LYS A 109 6.82 -9.49 16.75
N SER A 110 5.95 -8.73 16.09
CA SER A 110 6.30 -7.89 14.95
C SER A 110 7.32 -6.85 15.35
N ILE A 111 8.29 -6.63 14.48
CA ILE A 111 9.29 -5.57 14.60
C ILE A 111 8.78 -4.38 13.78
N ILE A 112 8.63 -3.23 14.42
CA ILE A 112 8.18 -1.99 13.78
C ILE A 112 9.39 -1.23 13.23
N PHE A 113 9.34 -0.85 11.96
CA PHE A 113 10.39 -0.09 11.29
C PHE A 113 10.09 1.40 11.40
N ASN A 114 10.87 2.07 12.24
CA ASN A 114 10.70 3.50 12.54
C ASN A 114 11.24 4.41 11.43
N GLY A 115 12.14 3.89 10.60
CA GLY A 115 12.79 4.62 9.50
C GLY A 115 12.28 4.25 8.11
N MET A 116 11.18 3.49 7.99
CA MET A 116 10.60 3.18 6.69
C MET A 116 10.10 4.46 6.02
N THR A 117 10.60 4.72 4.82
CA THR A 117 10.36 5.95 4.07
C THR A 117 9.83 5.64 2.69
N LYS A 118 8.83 6.41 2.25
CA LYS A 118 8.30 6.31 0.89
C LYS A 118 9.33 6.77 -0.15
N VAL A 119 9.17 6.32 -1.39
CA VAL A 119 10.05 6.66 -2.52
C VAL A 119 9.32 7.40 -3.64
N GLY A 120 8.00 7.47 -3.58
CA GLY A 120 7.16 8.17 -4.53
C GLY A 120 6.10 9.02 -3.84
N ASP A 121 5.42 9.85 -4.63
CA ASP A 121 4.40 10.76 -4.12
C ASP A 121 3.17 9.98 -3.65
N ASN A 122 2.49 9.28 -4.54
CA ASN A 122 1.26 8.51 -4.30
C ASN A 122 1.49 6.99 -4.19
N SER A 123 0.41 6.21 -4.12
CA SER A 123 0.45 4.76 -3.90
C SER A 123 1.18 3.99 -5.00
N PHE A 124 0.92 4.34 -6.27
CA PHE A 124 1.47 3.63 -7.43
C PHE A 124 3.01 3.49 -7.43
N PRO A 125 3.83 4.56 -7.37
CA PRO A 125 5.29 4.45 -7.37
C PRO A 125 5.84 3.75 -6.12
N ASN A 126 5.19 3.88 -4.97
CA ASN A 126 5.57 3.15 -3.75
C ASN A 126 5.28 1.65 -3.87
N ALA A 127 4.11 1.29 -4.42
CA ALA A 127 3.74 -0.09 -4.70
C ALA A 127 4.65 -0.71 -5.76
N VAL A 128 4.82 -0.07 -6.91
CA VAL A 128 5.75 -0.51 -7.97
C VAL A 128 7.16 -0.67 -7.39
N ALA A 129 7.54 0.16 -6.41
CA ALA A 129 8.83 0.03 -5.78
C ALA A 129 9.05 -1.30 -5.06
N PHE A 130 8.15 -1.67 -4.15
CA PHE A 130 8.29 -2.93 -3.41
C PHE A 130 7.81 -4.15 -4.22
N LEU A 131 6.97 -3.97 -5.24
CA LEU A 131 6.46 -5.06 -6.07
C LEU A 131 7.40 -5.43 -7.22
N SER A 132 8.12 -4.49 -7.82
CA SER A 132 8.92 -4.77 -9.01
C SER A 132 10.40 -4.42 -8.88
N GLY A 133 10.75 -3.65 -7.85
CA GLY A 133 12.10 -3.10 -7.73
C GLY A 133 12.41 -2.04 -8.79
N LYS A 134 11.44 -1.64 -9.63
CA LYS A 134 11.56 -0.61 -10.66
C LYS A 134 11.06 0.74 -10.19
N ARG A 135 11.76 1.81 -10.58
CA ARG A 135 11.37 3.19 -10.34
C ARG A 135 10.37 3.69 -11.37
N THR A 136 9.37 4.45 -10.92
CA THR A 136 8.40 5.16 -11.77
C THR A 136 7.90 6.40 -11.06
N MET A 137 7.48 7.44 -11.80
CA MET A 137 6.89 8.68 -11.26
C MET A 137 7.69 9.26 -10.08
N THR A 138 9.01 9.15 -10.16
CA THR A 138 9.91 9.49 -9.06
C THR A 138 10.62 10.82 -9.36
N PRO A 139 10.35 11.89 -8.60
CA PRO A 139 10.86 13.24 -8.92
C PRO A 139 12.38 13.29 -9.08
N GLY A 140 12.83 13.91 -10.18
CA GLY A 140 14.25 14.08 -10.48
C GLY A 140 14.95 12.86 -11.07
N TYR A 141 14.19 11.82 -11.44
CA TYR A 141 14.75 10.59 -11.97
C TYR A 141 13.97 10.04 -13.17
N GLU A 142 14.65 9.30 -14.05
CA GLU A 142 14.01 8.60 -15.17
C GLU A 142 13.22 7.37 -14.72
N ASP A 143 12.07 7.16 -15.34
CA ASP A 143 11.24 5.98 -15.14
C ASP A 143 11.92 4.74 -15.75
N GLU A 144 11.82 3.62 -15.04
CA GLU A 144 12.34 2.32 -15.49
C GLU A 144 11.24 1.39 -15.98
N ILE A 145 9.97 1.81 -15.89
CA ILE A 145 8.86 1.17 -16.56
C ILE A 145 8.71 1.79 -17.94
N ASN A 146 8.90 0.99 -18.99
CA ASN A 146 8.81 1.44 -20.38
C ASN A 146 7.49 0.97 -21.00
N ILE A 147 6.38 1.36 -20.37
CA ILE A 147 5.03 1.11 -20.87
C ILE A 147 4.22 2.40 -20.76
N ASP A 148 3.42 2.71 -21.79
CA ASP A 148 2.38 3.72 -21.66
C ASP A 148 1.22 3.11 -20.89
N ILE A 149 1.15 3.35 -19.58
CA ILE A 149 0.17 2.74 -18.67
C ILE A 149 -1.29 2.98 -19.10
N ARG A 150 -1.55 3.99 -19.95
CA ARG A 150 -2.90 4.28 -20.49
C ARG A 150 -3.24 3.44 -21.72
N LYS A 151 -2.25 2.89 -22.42
CA LYS A 151 -2.40 2.17 -23.70
C LYS A 151 -1.95 0.72 -23.64
N GLU A 152 -1.07 0.39 -22.70
CA GLU A 152 -0.44 -0.90 -22.52
C GLU A 152 -0.85 -1.52 -21.17
N PHE A 153 -0.77 -2.85 -21.09
CA PHE A 153 -1.14 -3.60 -19.89
C PHE A 153 0.08 -3.85 -19.00
N PHE A 154 -0.16 -4.05 -17.70
CA PHE A 154 0.88 -4.26 -16.70
C PHE A 154 1.49 -5.68 -16.68
N ASP A 155 1.01 -6.60 -17.52
CA ASP A 155 1.44 -8.01 -17.56
C ASP A 155 2.96 -8.19 -17.76
N SER A 156 3.63 -7.24 -18.41
CA SER A 156 5.07 -7.29 -18.68
C SER A 156 5.93 -6.86 -17.48
N LEU A 157 5.32 -6.27 -16.44
CA LEU A 157 6.07 -5.84 -15.26
C LEU A 157 6.55 -7.05 -14.45
N PRO A 158 7.79 -7.03 -13.93
CA PRO A 158 8.35 -8.11 -13.12
C PRO A 158 7.84 -8.03 -11.67
N LEU A 159 6.53 -8.15 -11.49
CA LEU A 159 5.88 -8.04 -10.18
C LEU A 159 6.19 -9.27 -9.32
N ILE A 160 6.41 -9.05 -8.03
CA ILE A 160 7.00 -10.02 -7.10
C ILE A 160 6.15 -11.27 -6.93
N TRP A 161 4.83 -11.17 -7.11
CA TRP A 161 3.97 -12.35 -7.10
C TRP A 161 4.27 -13.31 -8.26
N ASN A 162 4.85 -12.84 -9.38
CA ASN A 162 5.33 -13.72 -10.45
C ASN A 162 6.52 -14.56 -9.98
N ASP A 163 7.43 -13.99 -9.17
CA ASP A 163 8.52 -14.73 -8.54
C ASP A 163 8.00 -15.82 -7.58
N PHE A 164 6.97 -15.51 -6.79
CA PHE A 164 6.33 -16.49 -5.89
C PHE A 164 5.56 -17.56 -6.68
N SER A 165 4.77 -17.16 -7.69
CA SER A 165 4.04 -18.08 -8.57
C SER A 165 4.99 -19.05 -9.29
N SER A 166 6.14 -18.57 -9.78
CA SER A 166 7.17 -19.42 -10.41
C SER A 166 7.76 -20.48 -9.47
N LYS A 167 7.60 -20.29 -8.16
CA LYS A 167 8.00 -21.23 -7.10
C LYS A 167 6.83 -22.03 -6.54
N ASN A 168 5.74 -22.08 -7.31
CA ASN A 168 4.49 -22.77 -7.01
C ASN A 168 3.80 -22.29 -5.73
N TYR A 169 3.88 -20.99 -5.43
CA TYR A 169 2.99 -20.40 -4.45
C TYR A 169 1.61 -20.20 -5.08
N THR A 170 0.57 -20.50 -4.31
CA THR A 170 -0.76 -19.98 -4.63
C THR A 170 -0.79 -18.51 -4.24
N THR A 171 -1.10 -17.66 -5.22
CA THR A 171 -1.00 -16.21 -5.08
C THR A 171 -2.37 -15.56 -4.97
N LEU A 172 -2.52 -14.55 -4.11
CA LEU A 172 -3.73 -13.74 -3.98
C LEU A 172 -3.39 -12.26 -4.15
N TYR A 173 -4.19 -11.55 -4.94
CA TYR A 173 -4.22 -10.09 -4.97
C TYR A 173 -5.66 -9.60 -4.76
N ALA A 174 -5.86 -8.78 -3.73
CA ALA A 174 -7.13 -8.13 -3.42
C ALA A 174 -6.90 -6.64 -3.15
N GLU A 175 -7.70 -5.79 -3.78
CA GLU A 175 -7.73 -4.35 -3.56
C GLU A 175 -9.17 -3.86 -3.70
N ASP A 176 -9.66 -3.16 -2.68
CA ASP A 176 -11.00 -2.53 -2.68
C ASP A 176 -10.98 -1.17 -3.38
N TYR A 177 -12.11 -0.48 -3.50
CA TYR A 177 -12.21 0.81 -4.20
C TYR A 177 -11.77 0.82 -5.67
N THR A 178 -12.53 0.12 -6.52
CA THR A 178 -12.13 -0.25 -7.90
C THR A 178 -11.72 0.90 -8.81
N ASP A 179 -12.26 2.10 -8.56
CA ASP A 179 -11.98 3.28 -9.37
C ASP A 179 -10.58 3.83 -9.13
N TYR A 180 -10.00 3.62 -7.93
CA TYR A 180 -8.71 4.14 -7.51
C TYR A 180 -7.64 3.07 -7.32
N ASN A 181 -7.83 1.86 -7.86
CA ASN A 181 -6.83 0.80 -7.70
C ASN A 181 -5.50 1.11 -8.36
N LEU A 182 -4.42 0.60 -7.75
CA LEU A 182 -3.03 0.77 -8.20
C LEU A 182 -2.85 0.57 -9.70
N PHE A 183 -3.36 -0.55 -10.24
CA PHE A 183 -3.12 -0.94 -11.62
C PHE A 183 -4.28 -0.61 -12.56
N THR A 184 -5.35 0.04 -12.12
CA THR A 184 -6.47 0.42 -13.00
C THR A 184 -6.87 1.89 -12.94
N TYR A 185 -6.41 2.65 -11.94
CA TYR A 185 -6.59 4.10 -11.90
C TYR A 185 -5.87 4.73 -13.10
N LEU A 186 -6.63 5.40 -13.96
CA LEU A 186 -6.14 6.08 -15.18
C LEU A 186 -5.19 5.21 -16.04
N SER A 187 -5.42 3.90 -16.06
CA SER A 187 -4.55 2.92 -16.73
C SER A 187 -5.35 1.75 -17.31
N LYS A 188 -4.70 0.88 -18.08
CA LYS A 188 -5.35 -0.21 -18.81
C LYS A 188 -5.55 -1.50 -17.98
N GLY A 189 -5.05 -1.57 -16.75
CA GLY A 189 -5.10 -2.81 -15.99
C GLY A 189 -4.14 -3.87 -16.49
N PHE A 190 -4.43 -5.09 -16.06
CA PHE A 190 -3.87 -6.31 -16.61
C PHE A 190 -4.74 -6.82 -17.76
N LYS A 191 -4.10 -7.49 -18.72
CA LYS A 191 -4.77 -8.25 -19.77
C LYS A 191 -5.19 -9.61 -19.23
N ASN A 192 -4.27 -10.31 -18.56
CA ASN A 192 -4.52 -11.60 -17.93
C ASN A 192 -4.67 -11.45 -16.41
N GLN A 193 -5.31 -12.41 -15.76
CA GLN A 193 -5.41 -12.41 -14.30
C GLN A 193 -4.00 -12.45 -13.67
N PRO A 194 -3.63 -11.50 -12.79
CA PRO A 194 -2.24 -11.33 -12.34
C PRO A 194 -1.79 -12.35 -11.28
N THR A 195 -2.73 -13.01 -10.59
CA THR A 195 -2.48 -13.97 -9.50
C THR A 195 -3.45 -15.14 -9.57
N THR A 196 -3.24 -16.21 -8.79
CA THR A 196 -4.14 -17.38 -8.76
C THR A 196 -5.55 -16.97 -8.31
N HIS A 197 -5.64 -16.11 -7.30
CA HIS A 197 -6.88 -15.56 -6.77
C HIS A 197 -6.86 -14.03 -6.89
N TYR A 198 -7.73 -13.48 -7.74
CA TYR A 198 -7.84 -12.04 -7.96
C TYR A 198 -9.22 -11.54 -7.53
N PHE A 199 -9.28 -10.69 -6.50
CA PHE A 199 -10.56 -10.31 -5.88
C PHE A 199 -11.30 -9.19 -6.62
N ARG A 200 -10.62 -8.48 -7.53
CA ARG A 200 -11.21 -7.34 -8.26
C ARG A 200 -12.55 -7.63 -8.94
N PRO A 201 -12.80 -8.78 -9.60
CA PRO A 201 -14.10 -9.05 -10.21
C PRO A 201 -15.24 -8.98 -9.19
N PHE A 202 -15.02 -9.44 -7.96
CA PHE A 202 -15.99 -9.35 -6.87
C PHE A 202 -16.32 -7.90 -6.53
N TRP A 203 -15.28 -7.07 -6.36
CA TRP A 203 -15.46 -5.65 -6.08
C TRP A 203 -16.14 -4.90 -7.24
N LEU A 204 -15.79 -5.18 -8.49
CA LEU A 204 -16.45 -4.59 -9.66
C LEU A 204 -17.95 -4.90 -9.69
N SER A 205 -18.34 -6.12 -9.29
CA SER A 205 -19.76 -6.50 -9.21
C SER A 205 -20.46 -5.78 -8.06
N ILE A 206 -19.81 -5.67 -6.89
CA ILE A 206 -20.34 -4.91 -5.74
C ILE A 206 -20.57 -3.45 -6.10
N TYR A 207 -19.58 -2.74 -6.64
CA TYR A 207 -19.69 -1.32 -6.96
C TYR A 207 -20.70 -1.01 -8.07
N LYS A 208 -21.07 -2.01 -8.90
CA LYS A 208 -22.14 -1.91 -9.91
C LYS A 208 -23.51 -2.39 -9.40
N SER A 209 -23.61 -2.85 -8.16
CA SER A 209 -24.82 -3.48 -7.63
C SER A 209 -25.83 -2.46 -7.09
N TRP A 210 -27.11 -2.83 -7.08
CA TRP A 210 -28.13 -1.98 -6.46
C TRP A 210 -27.98 -1.87 -4.93
N LEU A 211 -27.43 -2.91 -4.28
CA LEU A 211 -27.29 -2.94 -2.82
C LEU A 211 -26.29 -1.89 -2.33
N ILE A 212 -25.14 -1.70 -3.00
CA ILE A 212 -24.16 -0.69 -2.56
C ILE A 212 -24.75 0.73 -2.62
N HIS A 213 -25.54 1.05 -3.65
CA HIS A 213 -26.19 2.36 -3.79
C HIS A 213 -27.24 2.65 -2.72
N ARG A 214 -27.69 1.63 -1.98
CA ARG A 214 -28.61 1.76 -0.84
C ARG A 214 -27.93 1.58 0.51
N SER A 215 -26.64 1.27 0.50
CA SER A 215 -25.86 1.06 1.70
C SER A 215 -25.32 2.41 2.21
N THR A 216 -25.07 2.48 3.51
CA THR A 216 -24.34 3.61 4.08
C THR A 216 -22.89 3.56 3.60
N TYR A 217 -22.24 4.73 3.53
CA TYR A 217 -20.81 4.84 3.24
C TYR A 217 -19.97 3.84 4.05
N LEU A 218 -18.98 3.19 3.41
CA LEU A 218 -18.15 2.09 3.91
C LEU A 218 -18.88 0.77 4.23
N CYS A 219 -20.15 0.64 3.88
CA CYS A 219 -20.92 -0.59 4.07
C CYS A 219 -21.40 -1.16 2.73
N TYR A 220 -21.47 -2.48 2.68
CA TYR A 220 -22.19 -3.22 1.65
C TYR A 220 -23.28 -4.07 2.33
N GLY A 221 -24.52 -3.60 2.23
CA GLY A 221 -25.62 -4.06 3.07
C GLY A 221 -25.29 -3.85 4.55
N ASN A 222 -25.28 -4.94 5.31
CA ASN A 222 -24.97 -4.92 6.75
C ASN A 222 -23.50 -5.23 7.07
N ASN A 223 -22.63 -5.32 6.06
CA ASN A 223 -21.23 -5.65 6.24
C ASN A 223 -20.37 -4.42 6.00
N LYS A 224 -19.40 -4.16 6.88
CA LYS A 224 -18.34 -3.18 6.60
C LYS A 224 -17.49 -3.68 5.43
N MET A 225 -17.12 -2.81 4.50
CA MET A 225 -16.46 -3.22 3.26
C MET A 225 -15.08 -3.85 3.49
N HIS A 226 -14.28 -3.32 4.43
CA HIS A 226 -13.01 -3.96 4.79
C HIS A 226 -13.18 -5.39 5.35
N ASN A 227 -14.28 -5.68 6.04
CA ASN A 227 -14.56 -7.02 6.57
C ASN A 227 -14.86 -8.04 5.46
N ILE A 228 -15.36 -7.60 4.31
CA ILE A 228 -15.59 -8.47 3.15
C ILE A 228 -14.24 -8.96 2.61
N GLN A 229 -13.29 -8.05 2.41
CA GLN A 229 -11.96 -8.39 1.91
C GLN A 229 -11.11 -9.15 2.94
N LEU A 230 -11.19 -8.78 4.24
CA LEU A 230 -10.58 -9.59 5.32
C LEU A 230 -11.17 -11.01 5.34
N GLY A 231 -12.48 -11.15 5.12
CA GLY A 231 -13.14 -12.45 5.04
C GLY A 231 -12.64 -13.29 3.86
N TYR A 232 -12.35 -12.67 2.71
CA TYR A 232 -11.79 -13.37 1.56
C TYR A 232 -10.36 -13.86 1.83
N LEU A 233 -9.51 -13.01 2.43
CA LEU A 233 -8.18 -13.40 2.88
C LEU A 233 -8.25 -14.53 3.94
N GLU A 234 -9.19 -14.44 4.89
CA GLU A 234 -9.41 -15.47 5.92
C GLU A 234 -9.78 -16.83 5.30
N LYS A 235 -10.68 -16.85 4.31
CA LYS A 235 -11.01 -18.08 3.58
C LYS A 235 -9.83 -18.62 2.77
N PHE A 236 -9.05 -17.74 2.13
CA PHE A 236 -7.86 -18.12 1.37
C PHE A 236 -6.84 -18.83 2.27
N ILE A 237 -6.52 -18.25 3.43
CA ILE A 237 -5.64 -18.86 4.42
C ILE A 237 -6.21 -20.20 4.88
N GLN A 238 -7.48 -20.25 5.26
CA GLN A 238 -8.11 -21.46 5.78
C GLN A 238 -8.12 -22.62 4.77
N PHE A 239 -8.34 -22.32 3.48
CA PHE A 239 -8.44 -23.34 2.45
C PHE A 239 -7.07 -23.96 2.11
N TYR A 240 -6.02 -23.13 1.99
CA TYR A 240 -4.73 -23.58 1.46
C TYR A 240 -3.62 -23.81 2.49
N ASN A 241 -3.82 -23.46 3.77
CA ASN A 241 -2.76 -23.46 4.80
C ASN A 241 -1.85 -24.70 4.80
N ASP A 242 -2.43 -25.87 4.51
CA ASP A 242 -1.74 -27.17 4.55
C ASP A 242 -1.60 -27.83 3.16
N ILE A 243 -1.86 -27.09 2.08
CA ILE A 243 -1.89 -27.60 0.69
C ILE A 243 -0.68 -27.11 -0.11
N THR A 244 -0.33 -25.83 0.03
CA THR A 244 0.59 -25.12 -0.85
C THR A 244 1.11 -23.86 -0.15
N PRO A 245 2.34 -23.40 -0.43
CA PRO A 245 2.82 -22.13 0.10
C PRO A 245 2.01 -20.94 -0.45
N LEU A 246 1.79 -19.94 0.39
CA LEU A 246 0.89 -18.82 0.11
C LEU A 246 1.62 -17.50 -0.02
N PHE A 247 1.27 -16.73 -1.05
CA PHE A 247 1.63 -15.32 -1.16
C PHE A 247 0.35 -14.52 -1.30
N ALA A 248 0.10 -13.57 -0.42
CA ALA A 248 -1.08 -12.72 -0.52
C ALA A 248 -0.70 -11.25 -0.39
N LEU A 249 -1.18 -10.44 -1.31
CA LEU A 249 -1.24 -8.99 -1.20
C LEU A 249 -2.70 -8.58 -1.05
N THR A 250 -3.03 -7.97 0.09
CA THR A 250 -4.36 -7.43 0.35
C THR A 250 -4.22 -5.95 0.69
N TRP A 251 -4.80 -5.10 -0.13
CA TRP A 251 -4.66 -3.65 -0.05
C TRP A 251 -6.02 -3.00 0.21
N PHE A 252 -6.12 -2.27 1.32
CA PHE A 252 -7.33 -1.57 1.74
C PHE A 252 -7.16 -0.07 1.42
N THR A 253 -7.73 0.32 0.29
CA THR A 253 -7.71 1.68 -0.25
C THR A 253 -8.82 2.50 0.39
N GLU A 254 -10.06 2.03 0.37
CA GLU A 254 -11.25 2.85 0.69
C GLU A 254 -11.24 3.43 2.11
N ILE A 255 -10.77 2.66 3.10
CA ILE A 255 -10.84 3.04 4.51
C ILE A 255 -9.74 4.02 4.96
N GLY A 256 -8.70 4.20 4.13
CA GLY A 256 -7.55 5.06 4.41
C GLY A 256 -7.42 6.27 3.49
N HIS A 257 -7.98 6.19 2.27
CA HIS A 257 -7.72 7.14 1.19
C HIS A 257 -8.27 8.55 1.47
N ASP A 258 -9.52 8.69 1.92
CA ASP A 258 -10.22 9.97 1.93
C ASP A 258 -9.97 10.81 3.19
N TYR A 259 -9.97 10.18 4.37
CA TYR A 259 -9.89 10.89 5.65
C TYR A 259 -8.90 10.24 6.62
N ILE A 260 -7.99 11.04 7.15
CA ILE A 260 -6.88 10.59 8.03
C ILE A 260 -7.32 9.76 9.26
N ASN A 261 -8.53 9.99 9.77
CA ASN A 261 -9.02 9.33 10.98
C ASN A 261 -9.88 8.09 10.72
N GLN A 262 -10.35 7.89 9.48
CA GLN A 262 -11.36 6.87 9.13
C GLN A 262 -10.91 5.44 9.43
N VAL A 263 -9.62 5.17 9.31
CA VAL A 263 -9.02 3.86 9.59
C VAL A 263 -9.30 3.34 11.00
N GLU A 264 -9.60 4.22 11.97
CA GLU A 264 -9.88 3.83 13.36
C GLU A 264 -11.13 2.95 13.50
N ILE A 265 -12.05 3.03 12.54
CA ILE A 265 -13.27 2.19 12.48
C ILE A 265 -12.92 0.70 12.30
N ALA A 266 -11.72 0.41 11.80
CA ALA A 266 -11.24 -0.93 11.50
C ALA A 266 -10.44 -1.58 12.64
N ASP A 267 -10.06 -0.86 13.69
CA ASP A 267 -9.08 -1.35 14.68
C ASP A 267 -9.51 -2.67 15.32
N GLU A 268 -10.76 -2.75 15.78
CA GLU A 268 -11.32 -3.98 16.38
C GLU A 268 -11.43 -5.13 15.38
N ASP A 269 -11.71 -4.81 14.11
CA ASP A 269 -11.89 -5.81 13.06
C ASP A 269 -10.54 -6.44 12.66
N PHE A 270 -9.50 -5.62 12.50
CA PHE A 270 -8.13 -6.07 12.24
C PHE A 270 -7.54 -6.82 13.44
N GLU A 271 -7.74 -6.30 14.66
CA GLU A 271 -7.39 -7.01 15.90
C GLU A 271 -8.03 -8.40 15.93
N GLY A 272 -9.34 -8.48 15.68
CA GLY A 272 -10.11 -9.72 15.68
C GLY A 272 -9.63 -10.69 14.60
N PHE A 273 -9.41 -10.23 13.37
CA PHE A 273 -8.86 -11.03 12.29
C PHE A 273 -7.50 -11.63 12.66
N LEU A 274 -6.58 -10.79 13.17
CA LEU A 274 -5.24 -11.21 13.56
C LEU A 274 -5.30 -12.25 14.70
N LYS A 275 -6.12 -12.02 15.73
CA LYS A 275 -6.28 -12.96 16.85
C LYS A 275 -6.81 -14.32 16.42
N ARG A 276 -7.82 -14.37 15.54
CA ARG A 276 -8.38 -15.63 15.03
C ARG A 276 -7.39 -16.42 14.16
N ASN A 277 -6.43 -15.75 13.54
CA ASN A 277 -5.50 -16.35 12.59
C ASN A 277 -4.07 -16.55 13.12
N ILE A 278 -3.81 -16.31 14.41
CA ILE A 278 -2.48 -16.49 15.03
C ILE A 278 -1.85 -17.83 14.65
N LYS A 279 -2.56 -18.95 14.84
CA LYS A 279 -2.00 -20.30 14.55
C LYS A 279 -1.67 -20.51 13.07
N LYS A 280 -2.42 -19.89 12.16
CA LYS A 280 -2.22 -20.03 10.71
C LYS A 280 -1.12 -19.10 10.19
N LEU A 281 -0.91 -17.97 10.87
CA LEU A 281 0.02 -16.93 10.47
C LEU A 281 1.36 -16.97 11.24
N GLU A 282 1.45 -17.65 12.39
CA GLU A 282 2.65 -17.59 13.26
C GLU A 282 3.93 -18.13 12.60
N ASN A 283 3.80 -19.04 11.63
CA ASN A 283 4.92 -19.57 10.84
C ASN A 283 5.05 -18.89 9.46
N SER A 284 4.50 -17.68 9.30
CA SER A 284 4.52 -16.91 8.05
C SER A 284 5.31 -15.62 8.20
N PHE A 285 5.85 -15.12 7.09
CA PHE A 285 6.22 -13.70 7.02
C PHE A 285 4.93 -12.90 6.91
N LEU A 286 4.68 -12.03 7.89
CA LEU A 286 3.53 -11.13 7.89
C LEU A 286 4.02 -9.69 7.91
N PHE A 287 3.60 -8.93 6.90
CA PHE A 287 3.87 -7.51 6.75
C PHE A 287 2.55 -6.75 6.86
N ILE A 288 2.49 -5.78 7.78
CA ILE A 288 1.43 -4.76 7.79
C ILE A 288 2.10 -3.41 7.59
N LEU A 289 1.66 -2.68 6.58
CA LEU A 289 2.28 -1.43 6.15
C LEU A 289 1.26 -0.42 5.64
N GLY A 290 1.64 0.85 5.67
CA GLY A 290 1.16 1.85 4.73
C GLY A 290 2.10 1.97 3.54
N ASP A 291 1.65 2.62 2.49
CA ASP A 291 2.41 2.95 1.28
C ASP A 291 2.97 4.39 1.33
N HIS A 292 2.23 5.29 1.96
CA HIS A 292 2.63 6.63 2.37
C HIS A 292 1.77 7.06 3.56
N GLY A 293 2.05 8.21 4.17
CA GLY A 293 1.11 8.83 5.11
C GLY A 293 0.02 9.63 4.38
N HIS A 294 -0.88 10.28 5.12
CA HIS A 294 -2.02 10.96 4.51
C HIS A 294 -1.61 12.13 3.61
N ARG A 295 -2.14 12.15 2.38
CA ARG A 295 -1.72 13.07 1.31
C ARG A 295 -2.68 14.24 1.08
N PHE A 296 -3.77 14.29 1.84
CA PHE A 296 -4.76 15.34 1.76
C PHE A 296 -4.84 16.09 3.10
N ASP A 297 -5.86 16.94 3.24
CA ASP A 297 -6.13 17.75 4.42
C ASP A 297 -5.10 18.84 4.79
N ASP A 298 -5.59 19.79 5.60
CA ASP A 298 -4.83 20.96 6.05
C ASP A 298 -3.58 20.60 6.86
N ILE A 299 -3.50 19.38 7.42
CA ILE A 299 -2.32 18.90 8.16
C ILE A 299 -1.05 18.94 7.30
N ARG A 300 -1.16 18.75 5.98
CA ARG A 300 -0.02 18.83 5.05
C ARG A 300 0.63 20.21 4.94
N ARG A 301 -0.08 21.26 5.37
CA ARG A 301 0.51 22.61 5.46
C ARG A 301 1.53 22.72 6.58
N THR A 302 1.54 21.78 7.53
CA THR A 302 2.50 21.72 8.63
C THR A 302 3.72 20.86 8.31
N SER A 303 4.86 21.16 8.93
CA SER A 303 6.07 20.33 8.81
C SER A 303 5.85 18.91 9.35
N ILE A 304 5.08 18.77 10.43
CA ILE A 304 4.75 17.45 10.99
C ILE A 304 3.89 16.62 10.03
N GLY A 305 2.87 17.21 9.40
CA GLY A 305 2.04 16.51 8.41
C GLY A 305 2.86 16.01 7.22
N ARG A 306 3.80 16.82 6.73
CA ARG A 306 4.75 16.39 5.68
C ARG A 306 5.70 15.29 6.14
N MET A 307 6.12 15.30 7.40
CA MET A 307 6.93 14.22 7.96
C MET A 307 6.14 12.93 8.10
N GLU A 308 4.89 12.98 8.60
CA GLU A 308 3.99 11.83 8.66
C GLU A 308 3.74 11.26 7.26
N GLU A 309 3.53 12.13 6.29
CA GLU A 309 3.30 11.76 4.89
C GLU A 309 4.47 10.96 4.29
N ARG A 310 5.72 11.31 4.64
CA ARG A 310 6.94 10.62 4.17
C ARG A 310 7.22 9.29 4.86
N LEU A 311 6.69 9.08 6.06
CA LEU A 311 7.00 7.96 6.96
C LEU A 311 5.80 7.02 7.11
N PRO A 312 5.57 6.09 6.15
CA PRO A 312 4.52 5.09 6.26
C PRO A 312 4.75 4.16 7.45
N PHE A 313 3.67 3.60 8.00
CA PHE A 313 3.79 2.50 8.95
C PHE A 313 4.39 1.28 8.26
N PHE A 314 5.26 0.55 8.95
CA PHE A 314 5.75 -0.73 8.45
C PHE A 314 6.10 -1.64 9.62
N SER A 315 5.52 -2.84 9.60
CA SER A 315 5.79 -3.88 10.58
C SER A 315 6.12 -5.20 9.87
N MET A 316 7.01 -5.96 10.49
CA MET A 316 7.45 -7.26 9.99
C MET A 316 7.41 -8.27 11.12
N SER A 317 6.56 -9.28 10.99
CA SER A 317 6.63 -10.51 11.79
C SER A 317 7.37 -11.56 10.97
N LEU A 318 8.44 -12.08 11.54
CA LEU A 318 9.13 -13.25 10.99
C LEU A 318 8.45 -14.53 11.49
N PRO A 319 8.46 -15.60 10.68
CA PRO A 319 8.05 -16.94 11.09
C PRO A 319 8.61 -17.35 12.45
N LYS A 320 7.78 -17.99 13.28
CA LYS A 320 8.12 -18.39 14.65
C LYS A 320 9.35 -19.30 14.71
N ASN A 321 9.52 -20.23 13.76
CA ASN A 321 10.73 -21.05 13.64
C ASN A 321 11.98 -20.18 13.47
N ILE A 322 11.96 -19.19 12.57
CA ILE A 322 13.06 -18.24 12.37
C ILE A 322 13.33 -17.45 13.65
N ARG A 323 12.28 -16.95 14.33
CA ARG A 323 12.45 -16.21 15.59
C ARG A 323 13.11 -17.03 16.68
N GLN A 324 12.87 -18.34 16.70
CA GLN A 324 13.41 -19.26 17.72
C GLN A 324 14.83 -19.73 17.37
N GLN A 325 15.14 -19.90 16.08
CA GLN A 325 16.38 -20.56 15.63
C GLN A 325 17.44 -19.57 15.12
N ARG A 326 17.04 -18.39 14.62
CA ARG A 326 17.94 -17.44 13.93
C ARG A 326 18.00 -16.08 14.59
N LYS A 327 18.59 -16.08 15.78
CA LYS A 327 18.85 -14.86 16.55
C LYS A 327 19.68 -13.83 15.78
N ASP A 328 20.65 -14.29 14.98
CA ASP A 328 21.45 -13.43 14.09
C ASP A 328 20.58 -12.59 13.14
N ILE A 329 19.54 -13.19 12.55
CA ILE A 329 18.62 -12.48 11.66
C ILE A 329 17.68 -11.56 12.46
N ILE A 330 17.19 -12.01 13.61
CA ILE A 330 16.35 -11.17 14.47
C ILE A 330 17.11 -9.93 14.93
N ASP A 331 18.40 -10.07 15.29
CA ASP A 331 19.23 -8.95 15.72
C ASP A 331 19.51 -7.98 14.55
N VAL A 332 19.71 -8.50 13.33
CA VAL A 332 19.81 -7.69 12.10
C VAL A 332 18.52 -6.92 11.83
N VAL A 333 17.36 -7.59 11.86
CA VAL A 333 16.06 -6.95 11.59
C VAL A 333 15.79 -5.86 12.64
N LYS A 334 16.07 -6.11 13.94
CA LYS A 334 15.95 -5.10 15.00
C LYS A 334 16.88 -3.91 14.81
N LYS A 335 18.10 -4.13 14.31
CA LYS A 335 19.02 -3.03 13.98
C LYS A 335 18.48 -2.22 12.80
N ASN A 336 18.08 -2.90 11.73
CA ASN A 336 17.55 -2.28 10.52
C ASN A 336 16.24 -1.54 10.78
N SER A 337 15.42 -1.98 11.74
CA SER A 337 14.17 -1.31 12.10
C SER A 337 14.36 0.10 12.68
N ASN A 338 15.58 0.43 13.10
CA ASN A 338 15.98 1.76 13.57
C ASN A 338 16.93 2.46 12.59
N THR A 339 17.07 1.93 11.38
CA THR A 339 17.84 2.51 10.28
C THR A 339 16.87 3.08 9.24
N LEU A 340 17.33 4.06 8.46
CA LEU A 340 16.56 4.60 7.34
C LEU A 340 16.46 3.56 6.21
N THR A 341 15.22 3.15 5.91
CA THR A 341 14.89 2.12 4.92
C THR A 341 13.81 2.62 3.97
N SER A 342 13.58 1.89 2.88
CA SER A 342 12.69 2.26 1.79
C SER A 342 11.96 1.06 1.20
N PHE A 343 10.96 1.31 0.35
CA PHE A 343 10.27 0.25 -0.38
C PHE A 343 11.18 -0.53 -1.34
N TRP A 344 12.32 0.03 -1.78
CA TRP A 344 13.34 -0.74 -2.51
C TRP A 344 13.96 -1.84 -1.66
N ASP A 345 14.18 -1.57 -0.37
CA ASP A 345 14.72 -2.53 0.58
C ASP A 345 13.71 -3.65 0.84
N PHE A 346 12.42 -3.29 0.89
CA PHE A 346 11.34 -4.26 1.00
C PHE A 346 11.26 -5.18 -0.23
N TYR A 347 11.40 -4.66 -1.46
CA TYR A 347 11.49 -5.51 -2.66
C TYR A 347 12.62 -6.53 -2.55
N VAL A 348 13.83 -6.08 -2.18
CA VAL A 348 14.99 -6.97 -2.05
C VAL A 348 14.78 -8.02 -0.95
N THR A 349 14.06 -7.65 0.12
CA THR A 349 13.64 -8.57 1.18
C THR A 349 12.69 -9.64 0.65
N LEU A 350 11.68 -9.27 -0.14
CA LEU A 350 10.76 -10.23 -0.76
C LEU A 350 11.48 -11.15 -1.75
N LYS A 351 12.46 -10.64 -2.49
CA LYS A 351 13.30 -11.44 -3.40
C LYS A 351 14.18 -12.43 -2.65
N ASP A 352 14.78 -12.01 -1.53
CA ASP A 352 15.46 -12.94 -0.63
C ASP A 352 14.47 -14.02 -0.19
N ILE A 353 13.31 -13.66 0.36
CA ILE A 353 12.28 -14.62 0.83
C ILE A 353 11.87 -15.60 -0.26
N ALA A 354 11.57 -15.12 -1.46
CA ALA A 354 11.20 -15.97 -2.58
C ALA A 354 12.33 -16.97 -2.91
N ASN A 355 13.60 -16.57 -2.82
CA ASN A 355 14.74 -17.40 -3.23
C ASN A 355 15.34 -18.26 -2.10
N MET A 356 14.77 -18.26 -0.89
CA MET A 356 15.31 -19.03 0.26
C MET A 356 15.26 -20.57 0.11
N GLY A 357 14.55 -21.11 -0.89
CA GLY A 357 14.50 -22.55 -1.20
C GLY A 357 13.50 -23.37 -0.37
N ASN A 358 13.54 -24.69 -0.54
CA ASN A 358 12.64 -25.69 0.11
C ASN A 358 13.17 -26.25 1.43
N ASN A 359 14.47 -26.12 1.67
CA ASN A 359 15.04 -26.57 2.92
C ASN A 359 14.73 -25.52 3.97
N ASP A 360 14.61 -25.93 5.22
CA ASP A 360 14.57 -25.08 6.40
C ASP A 360 15.85 -24.23 6.47
N SER A 361 16.06 -23.31 5.53
CA SER A 361 17.35 -22.70 5.20
C SER A 361 17.75 -21.63 6.20
N PHE A 362 16.80 -21.30 7.08
CA PHE A 362 17.09 -20.61 8.31
C PHE A 362 17.83 -21.52 9.29
N GLU A 363 17.64 -22.84 9.31
CA GLU A 363 18.23 -23.73 10.33
C GLU A 363 19.75 -23.91 10.20
N TYR A 364 20.37 -23.75 9.02
CA TYR A 364 21.77 -24.19 8.88
C TYR A 364 22.70 -23.43 7.93
N ASN A 365 22.22 -22.50 7.09
CA ASN A 365 23.11 -21.87 6.10
C ASN A 365 22.99 -20.34 6.08
N GLN A 366 24.07 -19.64 6.47
CA GLN A 366 24.19 -18.18 6.32
C GLN A 366 24.06 -17.75 4.85
N SER A 367 24.31 -18.64 3.89
CA SER A 367 24.27 -18.32 2.46
C SER A 367 22.86 -18.27 1.85
N SER A 368 21.79 -18.53 2.62
CA SER A 368 20.41 -18.53 2.10
C SER A 368 19.86 -17.14 1.81
N ILE A 369 20.51 -16.09 2.32
CA ILE A 369 20.11 -14.67 2.15
C ILE A 369 21.21 -13.94 1.38
N ILE A 370 21.41 -14.34 0.13
CA ILE A 370 22.41 -13.76 -0.75
C ILE A 370 21.77 -13.47 -2.10
N GLY A 371 21.85 -12.22 -2.52
CA GLY A 371 21.42 -11.80 -3.85
C GLY A 371 21.45 -10.29 -4.04
N VAL A 372 21.87 -9.87 -5.22
CA VAL A 372 21.79 -8.48 -5.69
C VAL A 372 20.61 -8.40 -6.65
N TYR A 373 19.42 -8.19 -6.10
CA TYR A 373 18.16 -8.14 -6.87
C TYR A 373 17.78 -6.73 -7.31
N SER A 374 18.44 -5.72 -6.75
CA SER A 374 18.21 -4.31 -7.05
C SER A 374 19.55 -3.59 -7.03
N LYS A 375 19.63 -2.49 -7.79
CA LYS A 375 20.76 -1.56 -7.73
C LYS A 375 20.58 -0.51 -6.61
N ARG A 376 19.43 -0.48 -5.94
CA ARG A 376 19.02 0.59 -5.00
C ARG A 376 18.69 0.14 -3.59
N GLY A 377 18.14 -1.07 -3.46
CA GLY A 377 17.68 -1.62 -2.20
C GLY A 377 18.67 -2.62 -1.60
N GLU A 378 18.62 -2.73 -0.28
CA GLU A 378 19.27 -3.76 0.52
C GLU A 378 18.21 -4.53 1.29
N SER A 379 18.40 -5.83 1.51
CA SER A 379 17.41 -6.62 2.24
C SER A 379 17.33 -6.20 3.70
N LEU A 380 16.11 -6.07 4.23
CA LEU A 380 15.85 -5.85 5.65
C LEU A 380 16.29 -7.05 6.52
N LEU A 381 16.59 -8.21 5.90
CA LEU A 381 17.12 -9.42 6.54
C LEU A 381 18.65 -9.47 6.57
N ARG A 382 19.34 -8.49 5.96
CA ARG A 382 20.81 -8.37 5.92
C ARG A 382 21.25 -7.09 6.62
N PRO A 383 22.46 -7.02 7.20
CA PRO A 383 22.93 -5.80 7.84
C PRO A 383 22.89 -4.62 6.88
N ILE A 384 22.14 -3.57 7.23
CA ILE A 384 22.16 -2.27 6.54
C ILE A 384 23.06 -1.34 7.34
N ASN A 385 23.80 -0.47 6.64
CA ASN A 385 24.65 0.52 7.28
C ASN A 385 23.82 1.49 8.15
N ASP A 386 24.16 1.63 9.43
CA ASP A 386 23.45 2.51 10.36
C ASP A 386 23.69 4.02 10.10
N LYS A 387 24.69 4.36 9.28
CA LYS A 387 24.97 5.73 8.81
C LYS A 387 24.34 6.04 7.46
N ARG A 388 23.51 5.13 6.93
CA ARG A 388 22.84 5.30 5.63
C ARG A 388 21.95 6.53 5.65
N ASN A 389 22.16 7.43 4.68
CA ASN A 389 21.30 8.59 4.46
C ASN A 389 20.32 8.36 3.28
N CYS A 390 19.44 9.33 3.01
CA CYS A 390 18.47 9.24 1.91
C CYS A 390 19.12 9.00 0.53
N LYS A 391 20.30 9.57 0.27
CA LYS A 391 21.02 9.36 -0.99
C LYS A 391 21.50 7.92 -1.12
N ASP A 392 22.09 7.37 -0.05
CA ASP A 392 22.52 5.96 0.00
C ASP A 392 21.30 5.00 -0.11
N ALA A 393 20.13 5.44 0.37
CA ALA A 393 18.88 4.71 0.25
C ALA A 393 18.12 4.94 -1.07
N ASN A 394 18.66 5.74 -1.98
CA ASN A 394 18.02 6.12 -3.24
C ASN A 394 16.62 6.74 -3.05
N ILE A 395 16.38 7.38 -1.91
CA ILE A 395 15.17 8.13 -1.61
C ILE A 395 15.31 9.53 -2.24
N PRO A 396 14.34 9.98 -3.06
CA PRO A 396 14.35 11.33 -3.60
C PRO A 396 14.42 12.38 -2.52
N GLU A 397 15.09 13.49 -2.81
CA GLU A 397 15.33 14.55 -1.83
C GLU A 397 14.01 15.11 -1.25
N GLU A 398 12.93 15.22 -2.03
CA GLU A 398 11.65 15.74 -1.53
C GLU A 398 10.95 14.81 -0.51
N PHE A 399 11.26 13.50 -0.55
CA PHE A 399 10.71 12.50 0.36
C PHE A 399 11.65 12.17 1.51
N CYS A 400 12.83 12.79 1.58
CA CYS A 400 13.78 12.55 2.65
C CYS A 400 13.26 13.11 3.99
N PRO A 401 13.04 12.27 5.02
CA PRO A 401 12.49 12.72 6.30
C PRO A 401 13.51 13.51 7.14
N CYS A 402 14.80 13.43 6.79
CA CYS A 402 15.86 14.12 7.52
C CYS A 402 15.91 15.63 7.26
N GLN A 403 15.20 16.15 6.24
CA GLN A 403 15.25 17.57 5.89
C GLN A 403 14.73 18.46 7.03
N GLN A 404 15.44 19.55 7.31
CA GLN A 404 14.98 20.58 8.25
C GLN A 404 14.30 21.72 7.48
N GLU A 405 13.13 22.12 7.97
CA GLU A 405 12.34 23.21 7.39
C GLU A 405 12.45 24.44 8.29
N ILE A 406 13.10 25.50 7.81
CA ILE A 406 13.26 26.77 8.53
C ILE A 406 12.24 27.77 8.01
N SER A 407 11.26 28.12 8.83
CA SER A 407 10.29 29.15 8.50
C SER A 407 10.96 30.52 8.36
N LEU A 408 10.62 31.23 7.29
CA LEU A 408 11.04 32.60 7.03
C LEU A 408 9.84 33.55 7.18
N PRO A 409 10.07 34.86 7.44
CA PRO A 409 9.00 35.85 7.43
C PRO A 409 8.25 35.85 6.09
N VAL A 410 6.93 35.91 6.10
CA VAL A 410 6.12 35.91 4.85
C VAL A 410 6.46 37.11 3.96
N ASN A 411 6.84 38.24 4.55
CA ASN A 411 7.28 39.45 3.85
C ASN A 411 8.73 39.38 3.34
N ASP A 412 9.39 38.24 3.43
CA ASP A 412 10.68 38.01 2.78
C ASP A 412 10.57 38.24 1.27
N GLU A 413 11.54 38.93 0.70
CA GLU A 413 11.56 39.28 -0.73
C GLU A 413 11.42 38.04 -1.63
N ARG A 414 12.01 36.91 -1.21
CA ARG A 414 11.97 35.64 -1.92
C ARG A 414 10.54 35.10 -2.07
N SER A 415 9.67 35.35 -1.10
CA SER A 415 8.26 34.92 -1.16
C SER A 415 7.57 35.48 -2.40
N ASN A 416 7.66 36.79 -2.60
CA ASN A 416 7.04 37.46 -3.74
C ASN A 416 7.63 37.03 -5.07
N ILE A 417 8.97 36.90 -5.14
CA ILE A 417 9.68 36.49 -6.36
C ILE A 417 9.23 35.09 -6.78
N LEU A 418 9.34 34.13 -5.87
CA LEU A 418 9.06 32.72 -6.16
C LEU A 418 7.57 32.48 -6.43
N SER A 419 6.65 33.10 -5.67
CA SER A 419 5.21 33.00 -5.94
C SER A 419 4.85 33.56 -7.32
N ARG A 420 5.42 34.71 -7.72
CA ARG A 420 5.16 35.30 -9.05
C ARG A 420 5.75 34.44 -10.16
N MET A 421 6.96 33.90 -9.98
CA MET A 421 7.56 32.96 -10.93
C MET A 421 6.66 31.74 -11.13
N PHE A 422 6.15 31.16 -10.05
CA PHE A 422 5.28 29.98 -10.12
C PHE A 422 3.93 30.28 -10.78
N ILE A 423 3.25 31.38 -10.41
CA ILE A 423 1.99 31.80 -11.06
C ILE A 423 2.19 32.10 -12.55
N ASN A 424 3.27 32.78 -12.92
CA ASN A 424 3.54 33.07 -14.32
C ASN A 424 3.76 31.78 -15.11
N TYR A 425 4.46 30.80 -14.53
CA TYR A 425 4.65 29.48 -15.13
C TYR A 425 3.33 28.71 -15.27
N LEU A 426 2.48 28.69 -14.24
CA LEU A 426 1.16 28.07 -14.32
C LEU A 426 0.30 28.70 -15.41
N ASN A 427 0.19 30.03 -15.44
CA ASN A 427 -0.55 30.75 -16.47
C ASN A 427 0.01 30.52 -17.88
N PHE A 428 1.33 30.34 -18.01
CA PHE A 428 1.95 29.98 -19.28
C PHE A 428 1.51 28.58 -19.74
N ILE A 429 1.47 27.58 -18.86
CA ILE A 429 0.96 26.24 -19.19
C ILE A 429 -0.52 26.29 -19.55
N LEU A 430 -1.31 27.08 -18.81
CA LEU A 430 -2.75 27.22 -19.00
C LEU A 430 -3.14 28.07 -20.23
N TYR A 431 -2.18 28.72 -20.88
CA TYR A 431 -2.43 29.64 -22.00
C TYR A 431 -3.21 28.99 -23.16
N ASN A 432 -2.98 27.70 -23.42
CA ASN A 432 -3.70 26.96 -24.47
C ASN A 432 -5.06 26.40 -24.02
N SER A 433 -5.47 26.66 -22.79
CA SER A 433 -6.72 26.15 -22.19
C SER A 433 -7.59 27.28 -21.64
N THR A 434 -7.42 28.51 -22.12
CA THR A 434 -8.17 29.70 -21.67
C THR A 434 -9.67 29.63 -21.94
N ASN A 435 -10.13 28.66 -22.75
CA ASN A 435 -11.55 28.38 -22.98
C ASN A 435 -12.20 27.64 -21.81
N VAL A 436 -11.42 27.01 -20.92
CA VAL A 436 -11.91 26.25 -19.74
C VAL A 436 -11.18 26.61 -18.45
N CYS A 437 -10.09 27.39 -18.51
CA CYS A 437 -9.30 27.83 -17.36
C CYS A 437 -9.20 29.36 -17.33
N GLU A 438 -9.43 29.94 -16.16
CA GLU A 438 -9.20 31.36 -15.90
C GLU A 438 -7.74 31.65 -15.57
N LYS A 439 -7.31 32.90 -15.80
CA LYS A 439 -5.98 33.35 -15.41
C LYS A 439 -5.86 33.40 -13.88
N LEU A 440 -4.86 32.73 -13.34
CA LEU A 440 -4.59 32.67 -11.91
C LEU A 440 -3.84 33.91 -11.43
N GLU A 441 -4.24 34.45 -10.29
CA GLU A 441 -3.56 35.50 -9.55
C GLU A 441 -3.28 35.06 -8.12
N ILE A 442 -2.28 35.67 -7.49
CA ILE A 442 -1.94 35.40 -6.09
C ILE A 442 -2.97 36.10 -5.21
N LYS A 443 -3.76 35.33 -4.44
CA LYS A 443 -4.65 35.85 -3.41
C LYS A 443 -3.87 36.18 -2.13
N LYS A 444 -3.06 35.23 -1.67
CA LYS A 444 -2.33 35.33 -0.39
C LYS A 444 -1.11 34.41 -0.40
N ILE A 445 0.01 34.86 0.17
CA ILE A 445 1.13 33.97 0.53
C ILE A 445 0.94 33.59 1.99
N HIS A 446 0.88 32.30 2.29
CA HIS A 446 0.71 31.81 3.66
C HIS A 446 2.05 31.67 4.35
N ASN A 447 2.97 30.90 3.76
CA ASN A 447 4.26 30.56 4.37
C ASN A 447 5.38 30.50 3.32
N ILE A 448 6.61 30.70 3.80
CA ILE A 448 7.85 30.38 3.09
C ILE A 448 8.80 29.64 4.04
N GLU A 449 9.34 28.53 3.60
CA GLU A 449 10.34 27.76 4.34
C GLU A 449 11.62 27.57 3.52
N MET A 450 12.78 27.71 4.16
CA MET A 450 14.06 27.26 3.61
C MET A 450 14.27 25.80 3.98
N LEU A 451 14.55 24.94 3.00
CA LEU A 451 14.88 23.54 3.22
C LEU A 451 16.39 23.40 3.36
N LEU A 452 16.83 22.88 4.50
CA LEU A 452 18.22 22.52 4.73
C LEU A 452 18.38 20.99 4.64
N PRO A 453 19.38 20.49 3.88
CA PRO A 453 19.75 19.09 3.97
C PRO A 453 20.27 18.80 5.39
N PHE A 454 19.93 17.64 5.93
CA PHE A 454 20.50 17.21 7.21
C PHE A 454 22.01 17.07 7.03
N THR A 455 22.78 17.92 7.70
CA THR A 455 24.21 17.72 7.85
C THR A 455 24.45 17.43 9.32
N GLU A 456 24.93 16.22 9.62
CA GLU A 456 25.50 15.92 10.93
C GLU A 456 26.74 16.81 11.12
N GLU A 457 26.58 17.96 11.76
CA GLU A 457 27.66 18.45 12.62
C GLU A 457 27.29 18.05 14.05
N LYS A 458 27.78 16.88 14.48
CA LYS A 458 28.04 16.66 15.90
C LYS A 458 29.08 17.69 16.33
N GLU A 459 28.62 18.88 16.73
CA GLU A 459 29.45 19.77 17.52
C GLU A 459 29.80 19.08 18.83
N SER A 460 30.96 18.43 18.86
CA SER A 460 31.62 18.04 20.09
C SER A 460 31.72 19.27 21.00
N TYR A 461 31.45 19.10 22.29
CA TYR A 461 31.62 20.15 23.31
C TYR A 461 33.04 20.77 23.27
N PHE A 462 34.05 20.04 22.79
CA PHE A 462 35.41 20.54 22.56
C PHE A 462 35.55 21.54 21.39
N PHE A 463 34.65 21.53 20.40
CA PHE A 463 34.68 22.46 19.27
C PHE A 463 34.16 23.86 19.64
N LYS A 464 33.31 23.99 20.68
CA LYS A 464 32.88 25.29 21.22
C LYS A 464 34.00 26.10 21.87
N LEU A 465 35.02 25.43 22.41
CA LEU A 465 36.16 26.10 23.06
C LEU A 465 37.23 26.58 22.06
N PHE A 466 37.32 25.97 20.87
CA PHE A 466 38.34 26.31 19.87
C PHE A 466 37.86 27.23 18.75
N ASN A 467 36.56 27.55 18.65
CA ASN A 467 35.98 28.39 17.59
C ASN A 467 35.68 29.84 17.98
N ILE A 468 36.37 30.42 18.96
CA ILE A 468 36.43 31.90 19.08
C ILE A 468 37.20 32.50 17.88
N PHE A 469 37.99 31.71 17.16
CA PHE A 469 38.71 32.15 15.95
C PHE A 469 38.71 31.10 14.83
N LYS A 470 37.55 30.88 14.18
CA LYS A 470 37.53 30.47 12.76
C LYS A 470 36.16 30.68 12.14
N LYS A 471 36.02 31.82 11.45
CA LYS A 471 34.99 32.04 10.43
C LYS A 471 35.18 31.02 9.30
N ASN A 472 34.04 30.52 8.81
CA ASN A 472 33.86 29.82 7.53
C ASN A 472 34.39 28.39 7.44
N LYS A 473 33.51 27.43 7.73
CA LYS A 473 33.37 26.25 6.88
C LYS A 473 32.04 26.36 6.13
N GLU A 474 32.11 26.98 4.96
CA GLU A 474 31.03 26.92 3.97
C GLU A 474 30.87 25.48 3.49
N ILE A 475 29.75 24.85 3.84
CA ILE A 475 29.25 23.70 3.09
C ILE A 475 28.75 24.28 1.76
N LYS A 476 29.55 24.10 0.69
CA LYS A 476 29.19 24.48 -0.69
C LYS A 476 28.10 23.56 -1.24
N SER A 477 26.87 23.76 -0.80
CA SER A 477 25.74 23.71 -1.74
C SER A 477 25.41 25.15 -2.11
N THR A 478 25.62 25.52 -3.38
CA THR A 478 25.25 26.85 -3.90
C THR A 478 23.73 26.97 -4.15
N LYS A 479 22.98 25.86 -4.07
CA LYS A 479 21.53 25.85 -4.28
C LYS A 479 20.82 25.84 -2.94
N LYS A 480 20.12 26.93 -2.64
CA LYS A 480 19.16 27.01 -1.53
C LYS A 480 17.78 26.63 -2.07
N VAL A 481 17.14 25.65 -1.42
CA VAL A 481 15.79 25.22 -1.78
C VAL A 481 14.80 25.91 -0.86
N TYR A 482 13.71 26.41 -1.42
CA TYR A 482 12.63 27.04 -0.68
C TYR A 482 11.31 26.37 -1.02
N ARG A 483 10.44 26.24 -0.03
CA ARG A 483 9.03 25.89 -0.20
C ARG A 483 8.19 27.12 0.05
N ILE A 484 7.14 27.30 -0.75
CA ILE A 484 6.15 28.34 -0.54
C ILE A 484 4.77 27.72 -0.57
N THR A 485 3.92 28.17 0.35
CA THR A 485 2.49 27.88 0.36
C THR A 485 1.75 29.17 0.04
N MET A 486 0.97 29.17 -1.04
CA MET A 486 0.26 30.37 -1.51
C MET A 486 -1.14 30.00 -2.01
N GLN A 487 -2.08 30.92 -1.85
CA GLN A 487 -3.44 30.78 -2.31
C GLN A 487 -3.66 31.54 -3.62
N THR A 488 -4.40 30.95 -4.56
CA THR A 488 -4.73 31.55 -5.85
C THR A 488 -6.18 32.01 -5.94
N ILE A 489 -6.44 32.98 -6.81
CA ILE A 489 -7.79 33.34 -7.29
C ILE A 489 -7.81 33.32 -8.83
N PRO A 490 -8.93 32.91 -9.46
CA PRO A 490 -10.12 32.29 -8.84
C PRO A 490 -9.83 30.87 -8.30
N GLY A 491 -10.78 30.32 -7.54
CA GLY A 491 -10.75 28.91 -7.08
C GLY A 491 -10.21 28.67 -5.66
N ASP A 492 -9.58 29.66 -5.03
CA ASP A 492 -9.14 29.60 -3.63
C ASP A 492 -8.22 28.41 -3.27
N VAL A 493 -7.56 27.82 -4.26
CA VAL A 493 -6.61 26.70 -4.14
C VAL A 493 -5.36 27.15 -3.37
N ILE A 494 -4.85 26.31 -2.46
CA ILE A 494 -3.70 26.56 -1.58
C ILE A 494 -2.53 25.62 -1.89
#